data_AF-A0A935BJL7-F1
#
_entry.id   AF-A0A935BJL7-F1
#
_cell.length_a   1.000
_cell.length_b   1.000
_cell.length_c   1.000
_cell.angle_alpha   90.00
_cell.angle_beta   90.00
_cell.angle_gamma   90.00
#
_symmetry.space_group_name_H-M   'P 1'
#
loop_
_entity.id
_entity.type
_entity.pdbx_description
1 polymer ?
#
loop_
_entity_poly.entity_id
_entity_poly.type
_entity_poly.pdbx_seq_one_letter_code
_entity_poly.pdbx_strand_id
1 'polypeptide(L)'
;MKYSPLSISRRHVLGDLYARCEHLESVPVYLADVATEPIGHCDESLGIYADAFCFHLSDDDCKKLSTGNFTFSFDYEASTAADARSRQVTLRSIILNPRKAYEKPGPKSSQSVAVAEEAKV
;
A
#
# COMPACT_ATOMS: atom_id res chain seq x y z
N MET A 1 -0.31 -24.81 -6.92
CA MET A 1 0.61 -23.72 -6.56
C MET A 1 0.31 -23.33 -5.12
N LYS A 2 1.31 -23.36 -4.24
CA LYS A 2 1.09 -23.33 -2.80
C LYS A 2 1.19 -21.89 -2.32
N TYR A 3 0.02 -21.29 -2.14
CA TYR A 3 -0.21 -19.91 -1.73
C TYR A 3 0.52 -19.61 -0.42
N SER A 4 1.36 -18.58 -0.41
CA SER A 4 1.81 -17.97 0.85
C SER A 4 1.10 -16.62 0.98
N PRO A 5 -0.04 -16.57 1.68
CA PRO A 5 -0.69 -15.30 1.96
C PRO A 5 0.27 -14.39 2.71
N LEU A 6 0.32 -13.12 2.33
CA LEU A 6 1.16 -12.15 3.00
C LEU A 6 0.36 -11.45 4.08
N SER A 7 0.81 -11.60 5.32
CA SER A 7 0.19 -10.93 6.46
C SER A 7 0.87 -9.59 6.73
N ILE A 8 0.09 -8.51 6.76
CA ILE A 8 0.56 -7.15 7.01
C ILE A 8 -0.31 -6.55 8.13
N SER A 9 0.30 -5.83 9.07
CA SER A 9 -0.45 -5.15 10.12
C SER A 9 -1.52 -4.23 9.54
N ARG A 10 -2.74 -4.31 10.10
CA ARG A 10 -3.87 -3.45 9.75
C ARG A 10 -3.50 -1.98 9.85
N ARG A 11 -2.73 -1.59 10.87
CA ARG A 11 -2.27 -0.21 11.05
C ARG A 11 -1.34 0.25 9.93
N HIS A 12 -0.51 -0.65 9.39
CA HIS A 12 0.38 -0.33 8.27
C HIS A 12 -0.41 -0.11 6.98
N VAL A 13 -1.44 -0.92 6.73
CA VAL A 13 -2.29 -0.79 5.55
C VAL A 13 -3.17 0.46 5.68
N LEU A 14 -3.97 0.54 6.74
CA LEU A 14 -5.03 1.56 6.87
C LEU A 14 -4.53 2.95 7.29
N GLY A 15 -3.36 3.04 7.93
CA GLY A 15 -2.86 4.30 8.47
C GLY A 15 -3.89 4.98 9.39
N ASP A 16 -4.32 6.18 9.00
CA ASP A 16 -5.27 7.01 9.77
C ASP A 16 -6.72 6.47 9.76
N LEU A 17 -7.03 5.52 8.86
CA LEU A 17 -8.33 4.84 8.84
C LEU A 17 -8.39 3.70 9.86
N TYR A 18 -7.25 3.29 10.43
CA TYR A 18 -7.15 2.14 11.34
C TYR A 18 -8.17 2.17 12.48
N ALA A 19 -8.27 3.30 13.18
CA ALA A 19 -9.14 3.43 14.36
C ALA A 19 -10.66 3.43 14.03
N ARG A 20 -11.02 3.53 12.75
CA ARG A 20 -12.41 3.67 12.29
C ARG A 20 -12.86 2.51 11.40
N CYS A 21 -11.92 1.72 10.89
CA CYS A 21 -12.20 0.64 9.96
C CYS A 21 -12.81 -0.54 10.70
N GLU A 22 -13.98 -0.98 10.22
CA GLU A 22 -14.60 -2.20 10.69
C GLU A 22 -13.79 -3.45 10.30
N HIS A 23 -14.15 -4.58 10.91
CA HIS A 23 -13.57 -5.86 10.58
C HIS A 23 -13.92 -6.26 9.14
N LEU A 24 -12.93 -6.78 8.42
CA LEU A 24 -13.10 -7.26 7.05
C LEU A 24 -13.29 -8.77 7.02
N GLU A 25 -14.35 -9.23 6.35
CA GLU A 25 -14.49 -10.65 6.03
C GLU A 25 -13.66 -11.04 4.81
N SER A 26 -13.88 -10.38 3.68
CA SER A 26 -13.08 -10.54 2.46
C SER A 26 -13.35 -9.36 1.53
N VAL A 27 -12.29 -8.65 1.13
CA VAL A 27 -12.40 -7.52 0.21
C VAL A 27 -11.51 -7.74 -1.03
N PRO A 28 -12.00 -7.41 -2.24
CA PRO A 28 -11.21 -7.50 -3.44
C PRO A 28 -10.04 -6.51 -3.43
N VAL A 29 -8.92 -6.96 -4.00
CA VAL A 29 -7.71 -6.17 -4.17
C VAL A 29 -7.50 -5.91 -5.66
N TYR A 30 -7.36 -4.65 -6.03
CA TYR A 30 -7.14 -4.19 -7.40
C TYR A 30 -5.73 -3.64 -7.58
N LEU A 31 -5.22 -3.70 -8.81
CA LEU A 31 -3.93 -3.11 -9.18
C LEU A 31 -4.17 -1.83 -9.98
N ALA A 32 -3.67 -0.70 -9.47
CA ALA A 32 -3.77 0.64 -10.05
C ALA A 32 -5.19 1.23 -10.21
N ASP A 33 -6.20 0.43 -10.61
CA ASP A 33 -7.57 0.91 -10.84
C ASP A 33 -8.62 -0.17 -10.52
N VAL A 34 -9.75 0.25 -9.93
CA VAL A 34 -10.92 -0.58 -9.60
C VAL A 34 -11.66 -1.04 -10.87
N ALA A 35 -11.45 -0.36 -11.99
CA ALA A 35 -12.03 -0.74 -13.29
C ALA A 35 -11.45 -2.04 -13.87
N THR A 36 -10.33 -2.53 -13.33
CA THR A 36 -9.67 -3.77 -13.76
C THR A 36 -10.16 -5.00 -12.99
N GLU A 37 -9.85 -6.21 -13.45
CA GLU A 37 -10.14 -7.42 -12.68
C GLU A 37 -9.33 -7.45 -11.37
N PRO A 38 -9.93 -7.90 -10.26
CA PRO A 38 -9.22 -8.00 -8.99
C PRO A 38 -8.08 -9.00 -9.10
N ILE A 39 -6.88 -8.59 -8.67
CA ILE A 39 -5.68 -9.42 -8.63
C ILE A 39 -5.72 -10.47 -7.50
N GLY A 40 -6.65 -10.30 -6.57
CA GLY A 40 -6.94 -11.25 -5.50
C GLY A 40 -7.82 -10.61 -4.44
N HIS A 41 -7.71 -11.09 -3.20
CA HIS A 41 -8.51 -10.60 -2.07
C HIS A 41 -7.68 -10.45 -0.80
N CYS A 42 -8.24 -9.72 0.14
CA CYS A 42 -7.68 -9.45 1.46
C CYS A 42 -8.72 -9.80 2.52
N ASP A 43 -8.31 -10.54 3.55
CA ASP A 43 -9.18 -10.93 4.66
C ASP A 43 -8.50 -10.81 6.04
N GLU A 44 -9.26 -11.04 7.11
CA GLU A 44 -8.78 -11.16 8.48
C GLU A 44 -8.69 -12.64 8.94
N SER A 45 -8.27 -13.55 8.04
CA SER A 45 -8.26 -15.00 8.31
C SER A 45 -7.36 -15.45 9.46
N LEU A 46 -6.35 -14.65 9.84
CA LEU A 46 -5.52 -14.88 11.04
C LEU A 46 -6.24 -14.61 12.35
N GLY A 47 -7.47 -14.11 12.30
CA GLY A 47 -8.31 -13.81 13.44
C GLY A 47 -8.33 -12.33 13.81
N ILE A 48 -9.46 -11.92 14.37
CA ILE A 48 -9.80 -10.54 14.76
C ILE A 48 -8.73 -9.91 15.67
N TYR A 49 -8.07 -10.71 16.50
CA TYR A 49 -7.04 -10.25 17.45
C TYR A 49 -5.62 -10.21 16.88
N ALA A 50 -5.40 -10.72 15.67
CA ALA A 50 -4.09 -10.73 15.03
C ALA A 50 -3.67 -9.32 14.53
N ASP A 51 -4.62 -8.38 14.48
CA ASP A 51 -4.43 -7.01 13.97
C ASP A 51 -3.70 -6.96 12.62
N ALA A 52 -3.94 -7.98 11.78
CA ALA A 52 -3.25 -8.18 10.52
C ALA A 52 -4.24 -8.55 9.42
N PHE A 53 -4.00 -7.98 8.26
CA PHE A 53 -4.65 -8.34 7.01
C PHE A 53 -3.83 -9.38 6.27
N CYS A 54 -4.51 -10.38 5.72
CA CYS A 54 -3.92 -11.42 4.89
C CYS A 54 -4.25 -11.17 3.44
N PHE A 55 -3.22 -10.91 2.66
CA PHE A 55 -3.31 -10.70 1.22
C PHE A 55 -3.12 -12.03 0.50
N HIS A 56 -4.17 -12.46 -0.20
CA HIS A 56 -4.20 -13.64 -1.04
C HIS A 56 -3.98 -13.23 -2.50
N LEU A 57 -2.73 -12.91 -2.82
CA LEU A 57 -2.28 -12.48 -4.16
C LEU A 57 -1.27 -13.48 -4.75
N SER A 58 -0.78 -13.19 -5.97
CA SER A 58 0.33 -13.93 -6.58
C SER A 58 1.63 -13.76 -5.77
N ASP A 59 2.56 -14.72 -5.84
CA ASP A 59 3.86 -14.62 -5.16
C ASP A 59 4.65 -13.37 -5.54
N ASP A 60 4.59 -12.96 -6.80
CA ASP A 60 5.28 -11.77 -7.29
C ASP A 60 4.67 -10.49 -6.72
N ASP A 61 3.34 -10.43 -6.58
CA ASP A 61 2.67 -9.28 -5.99
C ASP A 61 2.83 -9.24 -4.48
N CYS A 62 2.78 -10.39 -3.79
CA CYS A 62 3.13 -10.49 -2.37
C CYS A 62 4.58 -10.03 -2.12
N LYS A 63 5.55 -10.44 -2.95
CA LYS A 63 6.95 -9.95 -2.82
C LYS A 63 7.08 -8.45 -3.05
N LYS A 64 6.40 -7.90 -4.04
CA LYS A 64 6.40 -6.44 -4.30
C LYS A 64 5.72 -5.68 -3.15
N LEU A 65 4.67 -6.26 -2.57
CA LEU A 65 3.95 -5.69 -1.44
C LEU A 65 4.81 -5.69 -0.17
N SER A 66 5.47 -6.81 0.14
CA SER A 66 6.37 -6.89 1.31
C SER A 66 7.62 -6.01 1.19
N THR A 67 8.04 -5.69 -0.04
CA THR A 67 9.16 -4.78 -0.31
C THR A 67 8.78 -3.30 -0.35
N GLY A 68 7.50 -2.96 -0.16
CA GLY A 68 7.03 -1.57 -0.11
C GLY A 68 6.95 -0.88 -1.48
N ASN A 69 6.83 -1.66 -2.56
CA ASN A 69 6.69 -1.15 -3.92
C ASN A 69 5.28 -0.65 -4.24
N PHE A 70 4.32 -0.82 -3.31
CA PHE A 70 2.95 -0.34 -3.46
C PHE A 70 2.61 0.70 -2.41
N THR A 71 1.79 1.66 -2.80
CA THR A 71 1.00 2.51 -1.89
C THR A 71 -0.42 2.00 -1.85
N PHE A 72 -1.07 2.11 -0.70
CA PHE A 72 -2.45 1.69 -0.53
C PHE A 72 -3.40 2.85 -0.82
N SER A 73 -4.49 2.55 -1.52
CA SER A 73 -5.64 3.43 -1.66
C SER A 73 -6.90 2.62 -1.42
N PHE A 74 -7.93 3.27 -0.92
CA PHE A 74 -9.09 2.58 -0.36
C PHE A 74 -10.35 3.18 -0.94
N ASP A 75 -11.24 2.31 -1.42
CA ASP A 75 -12.64 2.64 -1.62
C ASP A 75 -13.40 2.18 -0.38
N TYR A 76 -14.03 3.12 0.31
CA TYR A 76 -14.71 2.86 1.58
C TYR A 76 -16.01 3.64 1.68
N GLU A 77 -16.98 3.02 2.33
CA GLU A 77 -18.23 3.66 2.69
C GLU A 77 -18.16 4.11 4.14
N ALA A 78 -18.40 5.39 4.37
CA ALA A 78 -18.40 5.96 5.71
C ALA A 78 -19.83 6.07 6.23
N SER A 79 -20.11 5.42 7.36
CA SER A 79 -21.43 5.43 8.03
C SER A 79 -21.96 6.86 8.22
N THR A 80 -23.27 7.09 8.21
CA THR A 80 -23.87 8.45 8.28
C THR A 80 -23.83 9.09 9.67
N ALA A 81 -22.92 8.66 10.55
CA ALA A 81 -22.76 9.22 11.88
C ALA A 81 -22.40 10.72 11.81
N ALA A 82 -23.04 11.52 12.67
CA ALA A 82 -22.90 12.98 12.69
C ALA A 82 -21.49 13.45 13.11
N ASP A 83 -20.76 12.65 13.89
CA ASP A 83 -19.42 12.96 14.37
C ASP A 83 -18.35 12.26 13.53
N ALA A 84 -17.43 13.06 12.97
CA ALA A 84 -16.33 12.56 12.14
C ALA A 84 -15.40 11.55 12.87
N ARG A 85 -15.42 11.56 14.21
CA ARG A 85 -14.61 10.70 15.09
C ARG A 85 -15.26 9.36 15.41
N SER A 86 -16.60 9.27 15.38
CA SER A 86 -17.36 8.03 15.58
C SER A 86 -17.79 7.39 14.26
N ARG A 87 -17.46 8.03 13.13
CA ARG A 87 -17.77 7.56 11.79
C ARG A 87 -16.97 6.30 11.47
N GLN A 88 -17.62 5.15 11.60
CA GLN A 88 -17.09 3.87 11.13
C GLN A 88 -16.98 3.88 9.60
N VAL A 89 -15.91 3.24 9.10
CA VAL A 89 -15.68 3.06 7.67
C VAL A 89 -15.65 1.57 7.36
N THR A 90 -16.42 1.18 6.34
CA THR A 90 -16.45 -0.17 5.82
C THR A 90 -15.70 -0.16 4.50
N LEU A 91 -14.58 -0.89 4.41
CA LEU A 91 -13.83 -0.98 3.16
C LEU A 91 -14.62 -1.80 2.14
N ARG A 92 -14.73 -1.29 0.93
CA ARG A 92 -15.30 -2.01 -0.21
C ARG A 92 -14.22 -2.65 -1.05
N SER A 93 -13.11 -1.94 -1.26
CA SER A 93 -11.96 -2.47 -2.00
C SER A 93 -10.65 -1.83 -1.59
N ILE A 94 -9.55 -2.57 -1.81
CA ILE A 94 -8.18 -2.11 -1.62
C ILE A 94 -7.54 -1.98 -3.00
N ILE A 95 -6.91 -0.84 -3.26
CA ILE A 95 -6.22 -0.55 -4.51
C ILE A 95 -4.73 -0.46 -4.20
N LEU A 96 -3.94 -1.32 -4.84
CA LEU A 96 -2.48 -1.28 -4.80
C LEU A 96 -1.97 -0.39 -5.92
N ASN A 97 -1.48 0.79 -5.56
CA ASN A 97 -0.88 1.72 -6.48
C ASN A 97 0.63 1.47 -6.56
N PRO A 98 1.17 1.02 -7.71
CA PRO A 98 2.60 0.81 -7.85
C PRO A 98 3.32 2.14 -7.65
N ARG A 99 4.23 2.17 -6.68
CA ARG A 99 5.15 3.29 -6.53
C ARG A 99 6.06 3.28 -7.75
N LYS A 100 6.17 4.41 -8.45
CA LYS A 100 7.34 4.66 -9.28
C LYS A 100 8.53 4.42 -8.37
N ALA A 101 9.35 3.44 -8.73
CA ALA A 101 10.43 2.92 -7.92
C ALA A 101 11.11 4.08 -7.19
N TYR A 102 11.30 3.92 -5.88
CA TYR A 102 12.31 4.70 -5.19
C TYR A 102 13.59 4.49 -5.98
N GLU A 103 13.98 5.47 -6.80
CA GLU A 103 15.34 5.55 -7.28
C GLU A 103 16.15 5.50 -6.00
N LYS A 104 16.87 4.39 -5.77
CA LYS A 104 17.95 4.38 -4.78
C LYS A 104 18.66 5.72 -4.96
N PRO A 105 18.77 6.58 -3.94
CA PRO A 105 19.58 7.77 -4.09
C PRO A 105 20.97 7.26 -4.45
N GLY A 106 21.29 7.34 -5.73
CA GLY A 106 22.63 7.10 -6.21
C GLY A 106 23.51 8.08 -5.45
N PRO A 107 24.73 7.69 -5.05
CA PRO A 107 25.63 8.62 -4.42
C PRO A 107 25.70 9.85 -5.33
N LYS A 108 25.27 11.01 -4.80
CA LYS A 108 25.40 12.28 -5.49
C LYS A 108 26.90 12.48 -5.68
N SER A 109 27.38 12.16 -6.88
CA SER A 109 28.70 12.53 -7.33
C SER A 109 28.77 14.04 -7.22
N SER A 110 29.45 14.52 -6.18
CA SER A 110 29.91 15.89 -6.08
C SER A 110 30.89 16.08 -7.23
N GLN A 111 30.39 16.55 -8.37
CA GLN A 111 31.25 17.16 -9.38
C GLN A 111 31.76 18.47 -8.81
N SER A 112 32.86 18.38 -8.08
CA SER A 112 33.81 19.46 -7.92
C SER A 112 34.40 19.73 -9.31
N VAL A 113 33.81 20.67 -10.05
CA VAL A 113 34.48 21.20 -11.24
C VAL A 113 35.54 22.17 -10.75
N ALA A 114 36.76 21.66 -10.72
CA ALA A 114 37.97 22.43 -10.49
C ALA A 114 38.23 23.42 -11.64
N VAL A 115 38.86 24.52 -11.23
CA VAL A 115 39.33 25.68 -11.99
C VAL A 115 40.18 25.32 -13.21
N ALA A 116 40.00 26.07 -14.31
CA ALA A 116 41.05 26.33 -15.30
C ALA A 116 40.87 27.72 -15.96
N GLU A 117 41.70 28.66 -15.50
CA GLU A 117 42.47 29.69 -16.23
C GLU A 117 42.83 29.22 -17.68
N GLU A 118 42.83 29.98 -18.79
CA GLU A 118 43.49 31.27 -19.08
C GLU A 118 43.14 31.80 -20.53
N ALA A 119 43.41 33.08 -20.78
CA ALA A 119 43.97 33.71 -22.01
C ALA A 119 43.17 33.99 -23.33
N LYS A 120 42.92 35.30 -23.55
CA LYS A 120 43.31 36.19 -24.69
C LYS A 120 42.94 35.84 -26.15
N VAL A 121 42.18 36.73 -26.81
CA VAL A 121 42.58 37.58 -27.98
C VAL A 121 41.82 38.89 -27.91
#